data_AF-A0A968NS27-F1
#
_entry.id   AF-A0A968NS27-F1
#
_cell.length_a   1.000
_cell.length_b   1.000
_cell.length_c   1.000
_cell.angle_alpha   90.00
_cell.angle_beta   90.00
_cell.angle_gamma   90.00
#
_symmetry.space_group_name_H-M   'P 1'
#
loop_
_entity.id
_entity.type
_entity.pdbx_description
1 polymer ?
#
loop_
_entity_poly.entity_id
_entity_poly.type
_entity_poly.pdbx_seq_one_letter_code
_entity_poly.pdbx_strand_id
1 'polypeptide(L)' 'THDPHVGYRNFDSDDNSRNLWWAAILAYGEGWHNNHHAFQYSARHGMKWWEFDMTWITIQFLQAIGLARKVKLVSNSAGE' A
#
# COMPACT_ATOMS: atom_id res chain seq x y z
N THR A 1 -9.33 2.04 -10.08
CA THR A 1 -8.67 2.63 -8.88
C THR A 1 -8.50 4.14 -8.96
N HIS A 2 -9.00 4.84 -10.01
CA HIS A 2 -8.99 6.32 -10.14
C HIS A 2 -10.39 6.93 -10.29
N ASP A 3 -11.43 6.16 -9.94
CA ASP A 3 -12.80 6.61 -10.00
C ASP A 3 -13.10 7.50 -8.77
N PRO A 4 -13.57 8.75 -8.92
CA PRO A 4 -13.76 9.66 -7.81
C PRO A 4 -14.94 9.28 -6.89
N HIS A 5 -15.79 8.33 -7.28
CA HIS A 5 -16.99 7.93 -6.54
C HIS A 5 -16.85 6.59 -5.81
N VAL A 6 -15.90 5.74 -6.21
CA VAL A 6 -15.78 4.38 -5.68
C VAL A 6 -14.48 4.18 -4.92
N GLY A 7 -14.58 3.81 -3.63
CA GLY A 7 -13.44 3.58 -2.74
C GLY A 7 -13.11 4.78 -1.85
N TYR A 8 -12.13 4.61 -0.98
CA TYR A 8 -11.76 5.61 0.04
C TYR A 8 -10.33 6.12 -0.14
N ARG A 9 -9.99 7.19 0.58
CA ARG A 9 -8.65 7.79 0.59
C ARG A 9 -8.16 7.89 2.04
N ASN A 10 -6.90 7.58 2.25
CA ASN A 10 -6.21 7.81 3.50
C ASN A 10 -5.33 9.05 3.43
N PHE A 11 -4.86 9.40 2.23
CA PHE A 11 -3.93 10.50 2.00
C PHE A 11 -4.45 11.41 0.89
N ASP A 12 -4.15 12.70 1.01
CA ASP A 12 -4.33 13.64 -0.07
C ASP A 12 -3.23 13.43 -1.11
N SER A 13 -3.63 13.45 -2.38
CA SER A 13 -2.79 13.21 -3.54
C SER A 13 -3.41 13.95 -4.71
N ASP A 14 -2.61 14.48 -5.63
CA ASP A 14 -3.08 15.35 -6.72
C ASP A 14 -3.88 14.61 -7.81
N ASP A 15 -4.02 13.29 -7.68
CA ASP A 15 -4.85 12.45 -8.54
C ASP A 15 -6.13 11.96 -7.83
N ASN A 16 -7.00 11.30 -8.59
CA ASN A 16 -8.22 10.67 -8.08
C ASN A 16 -8.02 9.21 -7.60
N SER A 17 -6.80 8.81 -7.23
CA SER A 17 -6.54 7.45 -6.72
C SER A 17 -7.41 7.12 -5.50
N ARG A 18 -7.91 5.87 -5.45
CA ARG A 18 -8.77 5.34 -4.38
C ARG A 18 -8.32 3.95 -3.96
N ASN A 19 -8.42 3.69 -2.66
CA ASN A 19 -8.28 2.36 -2.09
C ASN A 19 -9.57 1.55 -2.29
N LEU A 20 -9.42 0.35 -2.85
CA LEU A 20 -10.48 -0.62 -3.12
C LEU A 20 -10.13 -1.94 -2.43
N TRP A 21 -10.71 -2.19 -1.25
CA TRP A 21 -10.36 -3.34 -0.42
C TRP A 21 -10.59 -4.69 -1.12
N TRP A 22 -11.65 -4.81 -1.93
CA TRP A 22 -11.94 -6.03 -2.67
C TRP A 22 -10.91 -6.27 -3.78
N ALA A 23 -10.46 -5.21 -4.45
CA ALA A 23 -9.41 -5.30 -5.45
C ALA A 23 -8.07 -5.64 -4.80
N ALA A 24 -7.81 -5.15 -3.58
CA ALA A 24 -6.60 -5.50 -2.84
C ALA A 24 -6.55 -6.98 -2.48
N ILE A 25 -7.70 -7.61 -2.19
CA ILE A 25 -7.75 -9.06 -1.94
C ILE A 25 -7.53 -9.85 -3.24
N LEU A 26 -8.24 -9.47 -4.32
CA LEU A 26 -8.19 -10.22 -5.59
C LEU A 26 -6.86 -10.05 -6.35
N ALA A 27 -6.21 -8.89 -6.21
CA ALA A 27 -4.98 -8.52 -6.89
C ALA A 27 -3.80 -8.41 -5.92
N TYR A 28 -3.79 -9.19 -4.84
CA TYR A 28 -2.62 -9.36 -3.96
C TYR A 28 -2.04 -8.07 -3.35
N GLY A 29 -2.87 -7.05 -3.13
CA GLY A 29 -2.51 -5.79 -2.49
C GLY A 29 -2.58 -4.56 -3.40
N GLU A 30 -2.74 -4.72 -4.72
CA GLU A 30 -2.73 -3.58 -5.67
C GLU A 30 -3.94 -2.65 -5.55
N GLY A 31 -4.99 -3.08 -4.84
CA GLY A 31 -6.16 -2.25 -4.54
C GLY A 31 -5.89 -1.10 -3.56
N TRP A 32 -4.75 -1.08 -2.86
CA TRP A 32 -4.33 0.02 -1.98
C TRP A 32 -3.72 1.19 -2.78
N HIS A 33 -4.44 1.64 -3.80
CA HIS A 33 -3.91 2.51 -4.84
C HIS A 33 -3.67 3.94 -4.35
N ASN A 34 -4.53 4.49 -3.49
CA ASN A 34 -4.29 5.82 -2.91
C ASN A 34 -3.07 5.81 -1.99
N ASN A 35 -2.89 4.75 -1.22
CA ASN A 35 -1.70 4.60 -0.39
C ASN A 35 -0.42 4.49 -1.23
N HIS A 36 -0.46 3.70 -2.32
CA HIS A 36 0.67 3.57 -3.24
C HIS A 36 1.00 4.90 -3.89
N HIS A 37 0.00 5.68 -4.34
CA HIS A 37 0.23 6.99 -4.95
C HIS A 37 0.81 8.01 -3.96
N ALA A 38 0.39 7.98 -2.70
CA ALA A 38 0.98 8.83 -1.65
C ALA A 38 2.43 8.45 -1.32
N PHE A 39 2.77 7.16 -1.35
CA PHE A 39 4.09 6.65 -0.98
C PHE A 39 4.62 5.60 -1.96
N GLN A 40 4.83 6.01 -3.23
CA GLN A 40 5.23 5.10 -4.32
C GLN A 40 6.56 4.36 -4.07
N TYR A 41 7.41 4.92 -3.20
CA TYR A 41 8.70 4.33 -2.83
C TYR A 41 8.60 3.26 -1.74
N SER A 42 7.45 3.16 -1.05
CA SER A 42 7.24 2.21 0.04
C SER A 42 6.94 0.81 -0.53
N ALA A 43 7.63 -0.20 -0.01
CA ALA A 43 7.35 -1.60 -0.30
C ALA A 43 6.03 -2.09 0.30
N ARG A 44 5.49 -1.36 1.28
CA ARG A 44 4.22 -1.64 1.93
C ARG A 44 3.16 -0.68 1.39
N HIS A 45 2.06 -1.22 0.87
CA HIS A 45 0.93 -0.46 0.34
C HIS A 45 -0.21 -0.35 1.36
N GLY A 46 -0.46 -1.38 2.19
CA GLY A 46 -1.46 -1.31 3.26
C GLY A 46 -0.96 -0.46 4.44
N MET A 47 -1.54 0.71 4.68
CA MET A 47 -1.14 1.66 5.73
C MET A 47 -1.97 1.53 7.01
N LYS A 48 -3.19 1.02 6.93
CA LYS A 48 -4.02 0.72 8.11
C LYS A 48 -3.90 -0.74 8.52
N TRP A 49 -4.17 -1.05 9.79
CA TRP A 49 -4.04 -2.40 10.35
C TRP A 49 -4.94 -3.45 9.66
N TRP A 50 -6.08 -3.02 9.10
CA TRP A 50 -7.04 -3.86 8.41
C TRP A 50 -6.81 -3.94 6.89
N GLU A 51 -5.86 -3.17 6.35
CA GLU A 51 -5.53 -3.19 4.93
C GLU A 51 -4.60 -4.37 4.63
N PHE A 52 -5.22 -5.50 4.32
CA PHE A 52 -4.51 -6.73 4.01
C PHE A 52 -3.68 -6.59 2.72
N ASP A 53 -2.36 -6.70 2.86
CA ASP A 53 -1.39 -6.51 1.79
C ASP A 53 -0.55 -7.78 1.60
N MET A 54 -0.94 -8.61 0.65
CA MET A 54 -0.26 -9.88 0.38
C MET A 54 1.17 -9.65 -0.10
N THR A 55 1.38 -8.62 -0.92
CA THR A 55 2.71 -8.25 -1.41
C THR A 55 3.65 -7.91 -0.26
N TRP A 56 3.18 -7.14 0.73
CA TRP A 56 3.95 -6.84 1.93
C TRP A 56 4.29 -8.10 2.73
N ILE A 57 3.34 -9.03 2.90
CA ILE A 57 3.57 -10.32 3.57
C ILE A 57 4.66 -11.12 2.84
N THR A 58 4.62 -11.17 1.50
CA THR A 58 5.66 -11.84 0.71
C THR A 58 7.02 -11.18 0.88
N ILE A 59 7.10 -9.84 0.88
CA ILE A 59 8.36 -9.11 1.10
C ILE A 59 8.91 -9.38 2.50
N GLN A 60 8.05 -9.43 3.52
CA GLN A 60 8.44 -9.80 4.89
C GLN A 60 9.01 -11.23 4.94
N PHE A 61 8.40 -12.18 4.24
CA PHE A 61 8.93 -13.54 4.11
C PHE A 61 10.31 -13.55 3.44
N LEU A 62 10.47 -12.84 2.32
CA LEU A 62 11.75 -12.74 1.60
C LEU A 62 12.84 -12.06 2.46
N GLN A 63 12.47 -11.09 3.31
CA GLN A 63 13.38 -10.50 4.29
C GLN A 63 13.80 -11.52 5.35
N ALA A 64 12.85 -12.32 5.87
CA ALA A 64 13.13 -13.33 6.89
C ALA A 64 14.13 -14.40 6.41
N ILE A 65 14.07 -14.77 5.11
CA ILE A 65 15.04 -15.72 4.51
C ILE A 65 16.26 -15.03 3.89
N GLY A 66 16.43 -13.72 4.09
CA GLY A 66 17.64 -12.97 3.69
C GLY A 66 17.77 -12.67 2.19
N LEU A 67 16.70 -12.88 1.41
CA LEU A 67 16.65 -12.58 -0.03
C LEU A 67 16.33 -11.11 -0.31
N ALA A 68 15.53 -10.47 0.53
CA ALA A 68 15.27 -9.03 0.47
C ALA A 68 16.03 -8.31 1.59
N ARG A 69 16.80 -7.27 1.26
CA ARG A 69 17.69 -6.58 2.23
C ARG A 69 17.59 -5.06 2.23
N LYS A 70 17.14 -4.44 1.13
CA LYS A 70 17.05 -2.98 0.95
C LYS A 70 15.59 -2.54 0.81
N VAL A 71 14.74 -3.01 1.71
CA VAL A 71 13.30 -2.70 1.70
C VAL A 71 13.09 -1.29 2.23
N LYS A 72 12.38 -0.46 1.46
CA LYS A 72 12.04 0.91 1.84
C LYS A 72 10.63 0.97 2.39
N LEU A 73 10.44 1.68 3.49
CA LEU A 73 9.15 1.93 4.12
C LEU A 73 8.96 3.44 4.29
N VAL A 74 7.71 3.84 4.51
CA VAL A 74 7.38 5.22 4.89
C VAL A 74 8.13 5.59 6.17
N SER A 75 8.78 6.75 6.19
CA SER A 75 9.44 7.27 7.39
C SER A 75 8.40 7.61 8.45
N ASN A 76 8.68 7.30 9.73
CA ASN A 76 7.80 7.61 10.87
C ASN A 76 7.51 9.11 11.05
N SER A 77 8.18 10.00 10.31
CA SER A 77 7.97 11.44 10.30
C SER A 77 6.89 11.94 9.33
N ALA A 78 6.24 11.04 8.57
CA ALA A 78 5.20 11.39 7.59
C ALA A 78 3.77 11.11 8.08
N GLY A 79 3.58 10.88 9.39
CA GLY A 79 2.31 10.43 9.99
C GLY A 79 1.85 11.23 11.20
N GLU A 80 2.33 12.47 11.38
CA GLU A 80 1.74 13.48 12.28
C GLU A 80 1.09 14.60 11.47
#